data_AF-A0A8S1WJV9-F1
#
_entry.id   AF-A0A8S1WJV9-F1
#
_cell.length_a   1.000
_cell.length_b   1.000
_cell.length_c   1.000
_cell.angle_alpha   90.00
_cell.angle_beta   90.00
_cell.angle_gamma   90.00
#
_symmetry.space_group_name_H-M   'P 1'
#
loop_
_entity.id
_entity.type
_entity.pdbx_description
1 polymer ?
#
loop_
_entity_poly.entity_id
_entity_poly.type
_entity_poly.pdbx_seq_one_letter_code
_entity_poly.pdbx_strand_id
1 'polypeptide(L)'
;MEANEVVGSLESMYNALVIKNYYLPEFNSLAITCEYLLNVALNKCFRIKISQIKIGQILKKVPKLKLFQELDMKLQGKKINIGFTIDKLPDKKWLINVLHTLDQNNEVFKYFVEHDKVIGLTKDDLEQLKQYDTFIGRKKILNFQENPLIGC
;
A
#
# COMPACT_ATOMS: atom_id res chain seq x y z
N MET A 1 23.61 35.56 -11.02
CA MET A 1 23.41 34.18 -11.53
C MET A 1 22.41 33.49 -10.60
N GLU A 2 21.12 33.72 -10.82
CA GLU A 2 20.03 33.08 -10.06
C GLU A 2 19.48 31.96 -10.93
N ALA A 3 20.10 30.78 -10.84
CA ALA A 3 19.71 29.59 -11.61
C ALA A 3 19.01 28.56 -10.72
N ASN A 4 18.18 28.98 -9.75
CA ASN A 4 17.73 28.09 -8.68
C ASN A 4 16.23 28.07 -8.35
N GLU A 5 15.35 28.62 -9.19
CA GLU A 5 13.90 28.68 -8.86
C GLU A 5 12.96 28.06 -9.90
N VAL A 6 13.39 26.99 -10.58
CA VAL A 6 12.43 26.13 -11.29
C VAL A 6 12.63 24.68 -10.87
N VAL A 7 12.59 24.41 -9.56
CA VAL A 7 12.11 23.10 -9.13
C VAL A 7 10.62 23.10 -9.45
N GLY A 8 10.27 22.51 -10.60
CA GLY A 8 8.89 22.35 -11.00
C GLY A 8 8.07 21.79 -9.84
N SER A 9 6.83 22.26 -9.70
CA SER A 9 5.93 21.82 -8.63
C SER A 9 5.86 20.28 -8.54
N LEU A 10 5.52 19.74 -7.36
CA LEU A 10 5.31 18.30 -7.18
C LEU A 10 4.40 17.71 -8.28
N GLU A 11 3.35 18.45 -8.64
CA GLU A 11 2.43 18.13 -9.72
C GLU A 11 3.12 18.09 -11.10
N SER A 12 4.00 19.06 -11.40
CA SER A 12 4.76 19.08 -12.65
C SER A 12 5.68 17.85 -12.78
N MET A 13 6.36 17.46 -11.70
CA MET A 13 7.19 16.25 -11.68
C MET A 13 6.35 14.99 -11.86
N TYR A 14 5.20 14.92 -11.20
CA TYR A 14 4.27 13.79 -11.33
C TYR A 14 3.78 13.65 -12.77
N ASN A 15 3.28 14.74 -13.35
CA ASN A 15 2.79 14.78 -14.73
C ASN A 15 3.88 14.43 -15.74
N ALA A 16 5.11 14.89 -15.54
CA ALA A 16 6.24 14.52 -16.41
C ALA A 16 6.52 13.01 -16.41
N LEU A 17 6.36 12.33 -15.27
CA LEU A 17 6.52 10.88 -15.17
C LEU A 17 5.32 10.10 -15.74
N VAL A 18 4.10 10.63 -15.59
CA VAL A 18 2.89 10.09 -16.23
C VAL A 18 2.99 10.16 -17.74
N ILE A 19 3.44 11.29 -18.31
CA ILE A 19 3.69 11.44 -19.77
C ILE A 19 4.73 10.42 -20.24
N LYS A 20 5.70 10.06 -19.39
CA LYS A 20 6.66 8.98 -19.66
C LYS A 20 6.05 7.58 -19.50
N ASN A 21 4.74 7.44 -19.32
CA ASN A 21 4.01 6.18 -19.13
C ASN A 21 4.46 5.36 -17.90
N TYR A 22 4.93 6.00 -16.83
CA TYR A 22 5.17 5.30 -15.56
C TYR A 22 3.87 5.12 -14.78
N TYR A 23 3.69 3.94 -14.18
CA TYR A 23 2.56 3.65 -13.30
C TYR A 23 2.90 4.05 -11.87
N LEU A 24 2.40 5.21 -11.47
CA LEU A 24 2.64 5.80 -10.16
C LEU A 24 1.44 5.60 -9.22
N PRO A 25 1.63 5.70 -7.90
CA PRO A 25 0.53 5.86 -6.96
C PRO A 25 -0.35 7.07 -7.31
N GLU A 26 -1.55 7.12 -6.75
CA GLU A 26 -2.43 8.29 -6.90
C GLU A 26 -1.73 9.56 -6.39
N PHE A 27 -1.89 10.68 -7.10
CA PHE A 27 -1.19 11.93 -6.78
C PHE A 27 -1.43 12.42 -5.35
N ASN A 28 -2.63 12.20 -4.81
CA ASN A 28 -3.03 12.54 -3.45
C ASN A 28 -2.50 11.57 -2.37
N SER A 29 -1.78 10.51 -2.76
CA SER A 29 -1.21 9.54 -1.82
C SER A 29 -0.06 10.16 -1.03
N LEU A 30 0.02 9.87 0.27
CA LEU A 30 1.13 10.30 1.14
C LEU A 30 2.51 9.78 0.69
N ALA A 31 2.52 8.76 -0.18
CA ALA A 31 3.72 8.22 -0.79
C ALA A 31 4.31 9.10 -1.91
N ILE A 32 3.51 10.02 -2.47
CA ILE A 32 3.97 10.92 -3.53
C ILE A 32 4.69 12.11 -2.89
N THR A 33 6.02 12.06 -2.92
CA THR A 33 6.92 13.11 -2.46
C THR A 33 7.87 13.51 -3.57
N CYS A 34 8.48 14.71 -3.47
CA CYS A 34 9.51 15.14 -4.43
C CYS A 34 10.66 14.14 -4.48
N GLU A 35 11.07 13.61 -3.33
CA GLU A 35 12.13 12.60 -3.22
C GLU A 35 11.76 11.30 -3.98
N TYR A 36 10.54 10.79 -3.79
CA TYR A 36 10.07 9.61 -4.51
C TYR A 36 10.08 9.83 -6.02
N LEU A 37 9.48 10.93 -6.50
CA LEU A 37 9.41 11.22 -7.93
C LEU A 37 10.80 11.43 -8.56
N LEU A 38 11.71 12.07 -7.82
CA LEU A 38 13.10 12.21 -8.25
C LEU A 38 13.79 10.85 -8.34
N ASN A 39 13.61 9.97 -7.36
CA ASN A 39 14.18 8.62 -7.39
C ASN A 39 13.63 7.79 -8.55
N VAL A 40 12.34 7.91 -8.90
CA VAL A 40 11.75 7.27 -10.09
C VAL A 40 12.39 7.82 -11.38
N ALA A 41 12.53 9.14 -11.48
CA ALA A 41 13.13 9.80 -12.64
C ALA A 41 14.58 9.36 -12.85
N LEU A 42 15.36 9.27 -11.76
CA LEU A 42 16.77 8.88 -11.75
C LEU A 42 17.00 7.36 -11.78
N ASN A 43 15.95 6.54 -11.87
CA ASN A 43 16.07 5.07 -11.82
C ASN A 43 16.74 4.54 -10.54
N LYS A 44 16.54 5.23 -9.40
CA LYS A 44 17.08 4.85 -8.09
C LYS A 44 16.15 3.94 -7.28
N CYS A 45 14.88 3.84 -7.69
CA CYS A 45 13.89 2.95 -7.08
C CYS A 45 13.07 2.20 -8.13
N PHE A 46 12.24 1.27 -7.66
CA PHE A 46 11.32 0.49 -8.45
C PHE A 46 10.40 1.41 -9.24
N ARG A 47 10.31 1.13 -10.54
CA ARG A 47 9.38 1.78 -11.46
C ARG A 47 8.90 0.77 -12.47
N ILE A 48 7.66 0.94 -12.90
CA ILE A 48 7.02 0.05 -13.86
C ILE A 48 6.21 0.89 -14.85
N LYS A 49 6.15 0.45 -16.11
CA LYS A 49 5.36 1.14 -17.13
C LYS A 49 3.89 0.75 -17.02
N ILE A 50 2.99 1.67 -17.36
CA ILE A 50 1.54 1.41 -17.40
C ILE A 50 1.23 0.21 -18.30
N SER A 51 1.92 0.07 -19.44
CA SER A 51 1.74 -1.05 -20.37
C SER A 51 2.11 -2.43 -19.80
N GLN A 52 2.86 -2.48 -18.70
CA GLN A 52 3.24 -3.73 -18.05
C GLN A 52 2.26 -4.13 -16.96
N ILE A 53 1.38 -3.21 -16.52
CA ILE A 53 0.50 -3.43 -15.39
C ILE A 53 -0.61 -4.42 -15.75
N LYS A 54 -0.72 -5.45 -14.91
CA LYS A 54 -1.85 -6.38 -14.89
C LYS A 54 -2.76 -5.98 -13.74
N ILE A 55 -4.01 -5.65 -14.05
CA ILE A 55 -5.00 -5.30 -13.03
C ILE A 55 -5.26 -6.53 -12.16
N GLY A 56 -4.99 -6.40 -10.86
CA GLY A 56 -5.27 -7.42 -9.87
C GLY A 56 -6.59 -7.12 -9.17
N GLN A 57 -7.29 -8.18 -8.78
CA GLN A 57 -8.43 -8.09 -7.87
C GLN A 57 -8.11 -8.87 -6.61
N ILE A 58 -8.33 -8.25 -5.45
CA ILE A 58 -8.20 -8.94 -4.17
C ILE A 58 -9.60 -9.27 -3.67
N LEU A 59 -9.70 -10.51 -3.23
CA LEU A 59 -10.91 -11.19 -2.83
C LEU A 59 -11.19 -11.03 -1.33
N LYS A 60 -10.14 -10.82 -0.52
CA LYS A 60 -10.19 -10.58 0.92
C LYS A 60 -9.81 -9.14 1.31
N LYS A 61 -10.29 -8.66 2.46
CA LYS A 61 -9.76 -7.43 3.08
C LYS A 61 -8.31 -7.66 3.58
N VAL A 62 -7.33 -7.47 2.71
CA VAL A 62 -5.89 -7.51 3.07
C VAL A 62 -5.42 -6.12 3.51
N PRO A 63 -4.70 -5.98 4.65
CA PRO A 63 -4.10 -4.72 5.08
C PRO A 63 -3.04 -4.21 4.09
N LYS A 64 -2.93 -2.88 3.93
CA LYS A 64 -1.90 -2.26 3.06
C LYS A 64 -0.49 -2.71 3.44
N LEU A 65 -0.19 -2.82 4.73
CA LEU A 65 1.11 -3.22 5.24
C LEU A 65 1.51 -4.62 4.76
N LYS A 66 0.58 -5.59 4.76
CA LYS A 66 0.86 -6.94 4.29
C LYS A 66 1.16 -6.95 2.79
N LEU A 67 0.40 -6.20 1.99
CA LEU A 67 0.68 -6.07 0.55
C LEU A 67 2.07 -5.45 0.29
N PHE A 68 2.44 -4.44 1.07
CA PHE A 68 3.76 -3.83 0.99
C PHE A 68 4.88 -4.80 1.37
N GLN A 69 4.73 -5.57 2.45
CA GLN A 69 5.71 -6.59 2.86
C GLN A 69 5.90 -7.65 1.79
N GLU A 70 4.81 -8.17 1.21
CA GLU A 70 4.90 -9.14 0.10
C GLU A 70 5.64 -8.55 -1.11
N LEU A 71 5.32 -7.31 -1.47
CA LEU A 71 5.97 -6.62 -2.58
C LEU A 71 7.46 -6.36 -2.30
N ASP A 72 7.80 -5.88 -1.11
CA ASP A 72 9.17 -5.60 -0.70
C ASP A 72 10.01 -6.87 -0.70
N MET A 73 9.50 -7.99 -0.16
CA MET A 73 10.18 -9.29 -0.22
C MET A 73 10.50 -9.72 -1.66
N LYS A 74 9.57 -9.50 -2.60
CA LYS A 74 9.79 -9.83 -4.03
C LYS A 74 10.85 -8.94 -4.68
N LEU A 75 10.97 -7.69 -4.26
CA LEU A 75 11.94 -6.73 -4.81
C LEU A 75 13.31 -6.84 -4.14
N GLN A 76 13.37 -7.15 -2.84
CA GLN A 76 14.61 -7.42 -2.11
C GLN A 76 15.38 -8.59 -2.70
N GLY A 77 14.68 -9.67 -3.10
CA GLY A 77 15.30 -10.79 -3.83
C GLY A 77 16.01 -10.37 -5.14
N LYS A 78 15.64 -9.20 -5.69
CA LYS A 78 16.23 -8.60 -6.89
C LYS A 78 17.17 -7.44 -6.59
N LYS A 79 17.42 -7.12 -5.30
CA LYS A 79 18.19 -5.95 -4.84
C LYS A 79 17.64 -4.61 -5.38
N ILE A 80 16.32 -4.52 -5.57
CA ILE A 80 15.66 -3.30 -6.05
C ILE A 80 15.02 -2.58 -4.87
N ASN A 81 15.39 -1.32 -4.65
CA ASN A 81 14.73 -0.46 -3.66
C ASN A 81 13.33 -0.06 -4.15
N ILE A 82 12.28 -0.24 -3.35
CA ILE A 82 10.92 0.15 -3.74
C ILE A 82 10.69 1.67 -3.75
N GLY A 83 11.46 2.42 -2.97
CA GLY A 83 11.36 3.88 -2.88
C GLY A 83 10.28 4.41 -1.94
N PHE A 84 9.71 3.56 -1.08
CA PHE A 84 8.74 3.93 -0.05
C PHE A 84 9.18 3.47 1.33
N THR A 85 8.70 4.18 2.35
CA THR A 85 8.87 3.83 3.75
C THR A 85 7.53 3.39 4.36
N ILE A 86 7.58 2.70 5.50
CA ILE A 86 6.37 2.13 6.15
C ILE A 86 5.38 3.23 6.59
N ASP A 87 5.86 4.44 6.88
CA ASP A 87 5.05 5.61 7.24
C ASP A 87 4.36 6.25 6.02
N LYS A 88 4.88 6.04 4.81
CA LYS A 88 4.37 6.64 3.56
C LYS A 88 4.07 5.57 2.51
N LEU A 89 3.18 4.65 2.85
CA LEU A 89 2.76 3.59 1.93
C LEU A 89 1.91 4.15 0.79
N PRO A 90 2.09 3.62 -0.44
CA PRO A 90 1.25 3.99 -1.57
C PRO A 90 -0.22 3.58 -1.37
N ASP A 91 -1.07 4.00 -2.28
CA ASP A 91 -2.46 3.59 -2.28
C ASP A 91 -2.59 2.07 -2.49
N LYS A 92 -3.69 1.52 -1.98
CA LYS A 92 -3.89 0.07 -1.97
C LYS A 92 -3.99 -0.48 -3.40
N LYS A 93 -4.60 0.28 -4.30
CA LYS A 93 -4.81 -0.12 -5.70
C LYS A 93 -3.47 -0.28 -6.42
N TRP A 94 -2.53 0.64 -6.21
CA TRP A 94 -1.18 0.54 -6.75
C TRP A 94 -0.46 -0.72 -6.23
N LEU A 95 -0.49 -0.98 -4.91
CA LEU A 95 0.14 -2.17 -4.33
C LEU A 95 -0.42 -3.47 -4.92
N ILE A 96 -1.74 -3.55 -5.07
CA ILE A 96 -2.43 -4.71 -5.65
C ILE A 96 -1.95 -4.96 -7.07
N ASN A 97 -2.02 -3.93 -7.92
CA ASN A 97 -1.73 -4.07 -9.33
C ASN A 97 -0.25 -4.38 -9.57
N VAL A 98 0.66 -3.75 -8.83
CA VAL A 98 2.09 -4.02 -8.94
C VAL A 98 2.42 -5.42 -8.45
N LEU A 99 1.90 -5.82 -7.28
CA LEU A 99 2.13 -7.17 -6.75
C LEU A 99 1.57 -8.24 -7.69
N HIS A 100 0.36 -8.05 -8.22
CA HIS A 100 -0.24 -8.96 -9.20
C HIS A 100 0.57 -9.02 -10.50
N THR A 101 1.12 -7.89 -10.95
CA THR A 101 1.99 -7.85 -12.12
C THR A 101 3.27 -8.66 -11.93
N LEU A 102 3.86 -8.62 -10.72
CA LEU A 102 5.10 -9.31 -10.41
C LEU A 102 4.90 -10.78 -10.01
N ASP A 103 3.78 -11.11 -9.38
CA ASP A 103 3.45 -12.45 -8.91
C ASP A 103 1.93 -12.67 -8.87
N GLN A 104 1.38 -13.13 -10.00
CA GLN A 104 -0.04 -13.47 -10.13
C GLN A 104 -0.45 -14.63 -9.23
N ASN A 105 0.51 -15.46 -8.80
CA ASN A 105 0.28 -16.64 -7.98
C ASN A 105 0.55 -16.37 -6.49
N ASN A 106 0.70 -15.11 -6.08
CA ASN A 106 0.87 -14.77 -4.67
C ASN A 106 -0.35 -15.21 -3.85
N GLU A 107 -0.11 -15.69 -2.64
CA GLU A 107 -1.17 -16.17 -1.74
C GLU A 107 -2.25 -15.12 -1.45
N VAL A 108 -1.92 -13.82 -1.51
CA VAL A 108 -2.91 -12.75 -1.34
C VAL A 108 -4.00 -12.76 -2.42
N PHE A 109 -3.74 -13.40 -3.57
CA PHE A 109 -4.70 -13.58 -4.67
C PHE A 109 -5.37 -14.96 -4.71
N LYS A 110 -4.84 -15.96 -3.99
CA LYS A 110 -5.23 -17.38 -4.11
C LYS A 110 -6.51 -17.79 -3.36
N TYR A 111 -7.29 -16.85 -2.82
CA TYR A 111 -8.46 -17.19 -2.00
C TYR A 111 -9.78 -16.69 -2.58
N PHE A 112 -10.41 -17.53 -3.42
CA PHE A 112 -11.86 -17.84 -3.47
C PHE A 112 -11.93 -19.31 -3.94
N VAL A 113 -12.59 -20.26 -3.28
CA VAL A 113 -14.01 -20.38 -2.90
C VAL A 113 -14.09 -21.03 -1.51
N GLU A 114 -15.22 -20.87 -0.81
CA GLU A 114 -15.58 -21.43 0.52
C GLU A 114 -15.22 -20.53 1.72
N HIS A 115 -16.09 -19.55 2.03
CA HIS A 115 -16.71 -19.41 3.35
C HIS A 115 -17.62 -18.17 3.38
N ASP A 116 -18.72 -18.21 2.62
CA ASP A 116 -19.98 -17.56 3.04
C ASP A 116 -20.69 -18.40 4.12
N LYS A 117 -19.92 -19.09 4.96
CA LYS A 117 -20.40 -19.71 6.20
C LYS A 117 -19.53 -19.23 7.34
N VAL A 118 -20.07 -18.21 8.02
CA VAL A 118 -20.00 -17.96 9.46
C VAL A 118 -18.59 -18.09 10.06
N ILE A 119 -17.89 -16.97 10.22
CA ILE A 119 -16.90 -16.84 11.27
C ILE A 119 -17.36 -15.72 12.18
N GLY A 120 -18.15 -16.10 13.19
CA GLY A 120 -18.20 -15.35 14.43
C GLY A 120 -16.79 -15.38 15.01
N LEU A 121 -16.13 -14.23 15.03
CA LEU A 121 -14.87 -14.08 15.76
C LEU A 121 -15.13 -14.47 17.22
N THR A 122 -14.37 -15.42 17.73
CA THR A 122 -14.47 -15.79 19.14
C THR A 122 -13.87 -14.66 19.99
N LYS A 123 -14.25 -14.58 21.27
CA LYS A 123 -13.67 -13.58 22.18
C LYS A 123 -12.14 -13.72 22.27
N ASP A 124 -11.63 -14.93 22.11
CA ASP A 124 -10.19 -15.22 22.17
C ASP A 124 -9.43 -14.66 20.96
N ASP A 125 -10.05 -14.65 19.76
CA ASP A 125 -9.47 -14.03 18.56
C ASP A 125 -9.33 -12.51 18.73
N LEU A 126 -10.28 -11.88 19.42
CA LEU A 126 -10.25 -10.45 19.73
C LEU A 126 -9.20 -10.12 20.81
N GLU A 127 -8.97 -11.03 21.76
CA GLU A 127 -7.96 -10.88 22.81
C GLU A 127 -6.53 -10.94 22.24
N GLN A 128 -6.29 -11.86 21.28
CA GLN A 128 -4.98 -11.99 20.62
C GLN A 128 -4.62 -10.78 19.77
N LEU A 129 -5.62 -10.15 19.12
CA LEU A 129 -5.41 -8.92 18.34
C LEU A 129 -5.05 -7.72 19.24
N LYS A 130 -5.60 -7.63 20.45
CA LYS A 130 -5.23 -6.59 21.43
C LYS A 130 -3.81 -6.74 21.95
N GLN A 131 -3.31 -7.97 22.08
CA GLN A 131 -1.92 -8.23 22.49
C GLN A 131 -0.92 -7.80 21.41
N TYR A 132 -1.26 -7.98 20.13
CA TYR A 132 -0.43 -7.52 19.01
C TYR A 132 -0.31 -5.98 18.94
N ASP A 133 -1.39 -5.24 19.22
CA ASP A 133 -1.36 -3.77 19.31
C ASP A 133 -0.59 -3.26 20.55
N THR A 134 -0.49 -4.07 21.60
CA THR A 134 0.29 -3.73 22.81
C THR A 134 1.79 -3.90 22.57
N PHE A 135 2.20 -4.82 21.69
CA PHE A 135 3.61 -5.06 21.36
C PHE A 135 4.19 -3.98 20.42
N ILE A 136 3.37 -3.40 19.55
CA ILE A 136 3.74 -2.24 18.72
C ILE A 136 3.25 -0.98 19.43
N GLY A 137 3.98 -0.52 20.46
CA GLY A 137 3.64 0.57 21.38
C GLY A 137 2.95 1.81 20.80
N ARG A 138 1.67 1.69 20.44
CA ARG A 138 0.78 2.76 20.00
C ARG A 138 -0.33 2.87 21.02
N LYS A 139 -0.06 3.67 22.04
CA LYS A 139 -1.09 4.21 22.92
C LYS A 139 -1.99 5.14 22.07
N LYS A 140 -3.17 4.67 21.64
CA LYS A 140 -4.28 5.58 21.35
C LYS A 140 -5.62 4.96 21.71
N ILE A 141 -6.27 5.68 22.60
CA ILE A 141 -7.55 5.46 23.27
C ILE A 141 -8.66 5.42 22.22
N LEU A 142 -9.46 4.35 22.21
CA LEU A 142 -10.80 4.36 21.62
C LEU A 142 -11.79 4.12 22.76
N ASN A 143 -12.32 5.22 23.30
CA ASN A 143 -13.56 5.19 24.07
C ASN A 143 -14.68 4.89 23.07
N PHE A 144 -15.14 3.65 23.00
CA PHE A 144 -16.45 3.35 22.46
C PHE A 144 -17.45 3.48 23.61
N GLN A 145 -18.20 4.58 23.62
CA GLN A 145 -19.44 4.63 24.40
C GLN A 145 -20.42 3.63 23.77
N GLU A 146 -20.79 2.63 24.57
CA GLU A 146 -21.85 1.68 24.25
C GLU A 146 -23.17 2.44 24.12
N ASN A 147 -23.86 2.24 22.99
CA ASN A 147 -25.22 2.72 22.79
C ASN A 147 -26.14 1.52 23.06
N PRO A 148 -26.88 1.47 24.18
CA PRO A 148 -27.80 0.37 24.43
C PRO A 148 -29.08 0.57 23.62
N LEU A 149 -29.32 -0.32 22.65
CA LEU A 149 -30.64 -0.54 22.07
C LEU A 149 -31.38 -1.59 22.90
N ILE A 150 -32.40 -1.15 23.63
CA ILE A 150 -33.55 -1.93 24.11
C ILE A 150 -34.74 -0.98 23.89
N GLY A 151 -35.78 -1.25 23.11
CA GLY A 151 -36.44 -2.52 22.87
C GLY A 151 -37.70 -2.58 23.73
N CYS A 152 -38.77 -1.90 23.31
CA CYS A 152 -40.16 -2.16 23.70
C CYS A 152 -40.99 -2.24 22.42
#